data_AF-A0A6P0JYH5-F1
#
_entry.id   AF-A0A6P0JYH5-F1
#
_cell.length_a   1.000
_cell.length_b   1.000
_cell.length_c   1.000
_cell.angle_alpha   90.00
_cell.angle_beta   90.00
_cell.angle_gamma   90.00
#
_symmetry.space_group_name_H-M   'P 1'
#
loop_
_entity.id
_entity.type
_entity.pdbx_description
1 polymer ?
#
loop_
_entity_poly.entity_id
_entity_poly.type
_entity_poly.pdbx_seq_one_letter_code
_entity_poly.pdbx_strand_id
1 'polypeptide(L)'
;RSGLRVMAGFIIGFDGEKSGAGERIVQFVKQTTIPTAFFSMLQALPDTGLWHRLEKEGRLRKGEANINQTSLMNFVPTRPIEEITREYIKGFWELYDPQNFLDRTYQHYRILGTAPCYQKRKQKAKPAKFEKKLAGKPIDLQSLRALGILLWRQGIKRKTRFTFWWYLLQMLLHHREVILSYLTVCAHGEHFIEYRGLVKQNIEQQLAQYLAEEAAKEETTPPDPIEAIAG
;
A
#
# COMPACT_ATOMS: atom_id res chain seq x y z
N ARG A 1 20.18 -0.07 16.36
CA ARG A 1 19.44 -0.08 15.06
C ARG A 1 20.27 0.64 14.00
N SER A 2 20.36 0.09 12.78
CA SER A 2 21.37 0.42 11.75
C SER A 2 21.05 1.63 10.86
N GLY A 3 19.88 2.27 11.03
CA GLY A 3 19.47 3.44 10.25
C GLY A 3 18.98 3.11 8.82
N LEU A 4 18.31 1.97 8.66
CA LEU A 4 17.78 1.53 7.36
C LEU A 4 16.34 2.04 7.16
N ARG A 5 16.06 2.54 5.96
CA ARG A 5 14.70 2.80 5.49
C ARG A 5 14.08 1.48 5.05
N VAL A 6 12.89 1.18 5.56
CA VAL A 6 12.20 -0.10 5.30
C VAL A 6 11.09 0.13 4.30
N MET A 7 11.02 -0.75 3.31
CA MET A 7 9.91 -0.91 2.38
C MET A 7 9.53 -2.38 2.38
N ALA A 8 8.24 -2.69 2.27
CA ALA A 8 7.77 -4.07 2.24
C ALA A 8 6.64 -4.26 1.22
N GLY A 9 6.62 -5.42 0.58
CA GLY A 9 5.52 -5.87 -0.27
C GLY A 9 4.74 -6.97 0.41
N PHE A 10 3.41 -6.91 0.31
CA PHE A 10 2.48 -7.87 0.88
C PHE A 10 1.51 -8.33 -0.20
N ILE A 11 1.23 -9.62 -0.22
CA ILE A 11 0.34 -10.26 -1.19
C ILE A 11 -0.69 -11.08 -0.41
N ILE A 12 -1.96 -10.98 -0.80
CA ILE A 12 -3.09 -11.77 -0.25
C ILE A 12 -3.70 -12.66 -1.33
N GLY A 13 -4.35 -13.75 -0.94
CA GLY A 13 -5.06 -14.64 -1.85
C GLY A 13 -4.25 -15.88 -2.26
N PHE A 14 -3.35 -16.35 -1.39
CA PHE A 14 -2.71 -17.65 -1.59
C PHE A 14 -3.69 -18.80 -1.33
N ASP A 15 -3.45 -19.95 -1.96
CA ASP A 15 -4.18 -21.18 -1.65
C ASP A 15 -3.96 -21.59 -0.20
N GLY A 16 -5.03 -21.98 0.49
CA GLY A 16 -5.01 -22.33 1.91
C GLY A 16 -4.84 -21.13 2.87
N GLU A 17 -4.88 -19.90 2.36
CA GLU A 17 -4.83 -18.70 3.19
C GLU A 17 -6.07 -18.59 4.09
N LYS A 18 -5.84 -18.38 5.39
CA LYS A 18 -6.91 -18.20 6.39
C LYS A 18 -7.49 -16.79 6.34
N SER A 19 -8.80 -16.65 6.50
CA SER A 19 -9.49 -15.36 6.60
C SER A 19 -8.86 -14.43 7.65
N GLY A 20 -9.02 -13.12 7.44
CA GLY A 20 -8.40 -12.05 8.21
C GLY A 20 -6.93 -11.78 7.84
N ALA A 21 -6.44 -12.25 6.69
CA ALA A 21 -5.06 -12.03 6.27
C ALA A 21 -4.77 -10.54 6.03
N GLY A 22 -5.71 -9.81 5.41
CA GLY A 22 -5.58 -8.37 5.18
C GLY A 22 -5.41 -7.58 6.48
N GLU A 23 -6.14 -7.95 7.53
CA GLU A 23 -6.04 -7.31 8.85
C GLU A 23 -4.70 -7.60 9.52
N ARG A 24 -4.24 -8.85 9.49
CA ARG A 24 -2.91 -9.21 10.03
C ARG A 24 -1.78 -8.43 9.35
N ILE A 25 -1.87 -8.22 8.03
CA ILE A 25 -0.91 -7.41 7.26
C ILE A 25 -0.94 -5.95 7.75
N VAL A 26 -2.13 -5.35 7.89
CA VAL A 26 -2.26 -3.97 8.38
C VAL A 26 -1.68 -3.83 9.78
N GLN A 27 -2.00 -4.75 10.70
CA GLN A 27 -1.47 -4.75 12.06
C GLN A 27 0.05 -4.87 12.07
N PHE A 28 0.60 -5.79 11.27
CA PHE A 28 2.04 -5.94 11.14
C PHE A 28 2.72 -4.64 10.65
N VAL A 29 2.18 -4.00 9.60
CA VAL A 29 2.71 -2.72 9.09
C VAL A 29 2.66 -1.61 10.14
N LYS A 30 1.55 -1.53 10.89
CA LYS A 30 1.39 -0.54 11.97
C LYS A 30 2.41 -0.76 13.08
N GLN A 31 2.52 -2.00 13.59
CA GLN A 31 3.43 -2.36 14.68
C GLN A 31 4.91 -2.18 14.31
N THR A 32 5.27 -2.49 13.07
CA THR A 32 6.64 -2.38 12.57
C THR A 32 6.99 -1.00 12.02
N THR A 33 6.01 -0.08 11.98
CA THR A 33 6.18 1.29 11.48
C THR A 33 6.74 1.32 10.06
N ILE A 34 6.29 0.42 9.17
CA ILE A 34 6.76 0.42 7.78
C ILE A 34 6.12 1.61 7.04
N PRO A 35 6.89 2.60 6.57
CA PRO A 35 6.33 3.79 5.94
C PRO A 35 5.74 3.46 4.56
N THR A 36 6.47 2.68 3.78
CA THR A 36 6.09 2.28 2.41
C THR A 36 5.78 0.79 2.38
N ALA A 37 4.49 0.47 2.37
CA ALA A 37 3.98 -0.89 2.31
C ALA A 37 3.16 -1.05 1.03
N PHE A 38 3.63 -1.87 0.09
CA PHE A 38 2.87 -2.24 -1.10
C PHE A 38 1.95 -3.42 -0.75
N PHE A 39 0.69 -3.36 -1.15
CA PHE A 39 -0.28 -4.40 -0.86
C PHE A 39 -1.07 -4.73 -2.13
N SER A 40 -1.09 -5.99 -2.54
CA SER A 40 -1.75 -6.47 -3.76
C SER A 40 -2.41 -7.82 -3.56
N MET A 41 -3.28 -8.21 -4.49
CA MET A 41 -3.78 -9.59 -4.59
C MET A 41 -2.87 -10.43 -5.47
N LEU A 42 -2.85 -11.75 -5.24
CA LEU A 42 -2.00 -12.68 -5.97
C LEU A 42 -2.43 -12.80 -7.44
N GLN A 43 -1.44 -12.83 -8.32
CA GLN A 43 -1.60 -12.96 -9.76
C GLN A 43 -0.72 -14.12 -10.26
N ALA A 44 -1.27 -14.96 -11.12
CA ALA A 44 -0.55 -16.00 -11.81
C ALA A 44 0.01 -15.46 -13.13
N LEU A 45 1.29 -15.07 -13.15
CA LEU A 45 1.94 -14.59 -14.36
C LEU A 45 2.21 -15.73 -15.36
N PRO A 46 2.07 -15.51 -16.68
CA PRO A 46 2.37 -16.52 -17.70
C PRO A 46 3.74 -17.18 -17.49
N ASP A 47 3.82 -18.47 -17.81
CA ASP A 47 5.04 -19.28 -17.75
C ASP A 47 5.70 -19.40 -16.36
N THR A 48 4.97 -19.05 -15.29
CA THR A 48 5.43 -19.30 -13.91
C THR A 48 4.96 -20.66 -13.40
N GLY A 49 5.65 -21.19 -12.38
CA GLY A 49 5.25 -22.46 -11.75
C GLY A 49 3.82 -22.42 -11.18
N LEU A 50 3.38 -21.27 -10.66
CA LEU A 50 2.00 -21.07 -10.21
C LEU A 50 1.02 -21.14 -11.38
N TRP A 51 1.36 -20.52 -12.51
CA TRP A 51 0.53 -20.50 -13.72
C TRP A 51 0.36 -21.90 -14.31
N HIS A 52 1.45 -22.65 -14.54
CA HIS A 52 1.36 -24.02 -15.05
C HIS A 52 0.52 -24.93 -14.14
N ARG A 53 0.66 -24.77 -12.82
CA ARG A 53 -0.13 -25.52 -11.85
C ARG A 53 -1.62 -25.19 -11.95
N LEU A 54 -1.97 -23.89 -11.94
CA LEU A 54 -3.37 -23.44 -12.03
C LEU A 54 -4.01 -23.76 -13.38
N GLU A 55 -3.23 -23.77 -14.46
CA GLU A 55 -3.66 -24.20 -15.79
C GLU A 55 -4.06 -25.67 -15.76
N LYS A 56 -3.18 -26.53 -15.21
CA LYS A 56 -3.46 -27.96 -15.04
C LYS A 56 -4.66 -28.22 -14.13
N GLU A 57 -4.88 -27.39 -13.12
CA GLU A 57 -6.02 -27.46 -12.21
C GLU A 57 -7.32 -26.88 -12.82
N GLY A 58 -7.27 -26.28 -14.01
CA GLY A 58 -8.43 -25.64 -14.64
C GLY A 58 -8.94 -24.39 -13.91
N ARG A 59 -8.10 -23.77 -13.07
CA ARG A 59 -8.47 -22.63 -12.21
C ARG A 59 -8.08 -21.27 -12.79
N LEU A 60 -7.28 -21.22 -13.85
CA LEU A 60 -6.95 -19.97 -14.53
C LEU A 60 -8.19 -19.37 -15.21
N ARG A 61 -8.36 -18.05 -15.09
CA ARG A 61 -9.39 -17.31 -15.82
C ARG A 61 -8.80 -16.70 -17.10
N LYS A 62 -9.67 -16.43 -18.07
CA LYS A 62 -9.29 -15.70 -19.30
C LYS A 62 -9.03 -14.24 -18.96
N GLY A 63 -7.87 -13.72 -19.36
CA GLY A 63 -7.45 -12.34 -19.12
C GLY A 63 -5.94 -12.21 -18.97
N GLU A 64 -5.41 -11.00 -19.16
CA GLU A 64 -4.00 -10.74 -18.95
C GLU A 64 -3.68 -10.66 -17.45
N ALA A 65 -2.62 -11.35 -17.03
CA ALA A 65 -2.08 -11.18 -15.70
C ALA A 65 -1.49 -9.77 -15.57
N ASN A 66 -1.88 -9.04 -14.54
CA ASN A 66 -1.39 -7.67 -14.32
C ASN A 66 -0.90 -7.51 -12.88
N ILE A 67 0.33 -7.03 -12.71
CA ILE A 67 0.98 -6.81 -11.41
C ILE A 67 0.51 -5.54 -10.67
N ASN A 68 -0.56 -4.90 -11.13
CA ASN A 68 -1.10 -3.68 -10.53
C ASN A 68 -1.94 -3.97 -9.27
N GLN A 69 -1.93 -3.02 -8.33
CA GLN A 69 -2.74 -3.05 -7.09
C GLN A 69 -4.24 -2.83 -7.35
N THR A 70 -4.63 -2.60 -8.60
CA THR A 70 -6.01 -2.37 -9.03
C THR A 70 -6.65 -3.59 -9.68
N SER A 71 -5.95 -4.73 -9.74
CA SER A 71 -6.41 -5.90 -10.47
C SER A 71 -6.92 -6.98 -9.52
N LEU A 72 -8.10 -7.53 -9.82
CA LEU A 72 -8.63 -8.73 -9.19
C LEU A 72 -7.80 -9.96 -9.61
N MET A 73 -7.84 -11.01 -8.81
CA MET A 73 -7.11 -12.25 -9.08
C MET A 73 -7.50 -12.87 -10.42
N ASN A 74 -6.51 -13.32 -11.20
CA ASN A 74 -6.71 -13.92 -12.52
C ASN A 74 -6.93 -15.45 -12.49
N PHE A 75 -7.32 -15.99 -11.34
CA PHE A 75 -7.62 -17.40 -11.14
C PHE A 75 -8.67 -17.58 -10.03
N VAL A 76 -9.27 -18.77 -9.95
CA VAL A 76 -10.24 -19.11 -8.91
C VAL A 76 -9.50 -19.54 -7.63
N PRO A 77 -9.51 -18.76 -6.54
CA PRO A 77 -8.85 -19.10 -5.28
C PRO A 77 -9.53 -20.27 -4.52
N THR A 78 -8.87 -20.82 -3.50
CA THR A 78 -9.44 -21.87 -2.63
C THR A 78 -10.46 -21.37 -1.60
N ARG A 79 -10.68 -20.05 -1.51
CA ARG A 79 -11.66 -19.40 -0.62
C ARG A 79 -12.48 -18.38 -1.41
N PRO A 80 -13.72 -18.04 -1.00
CA PRO A 80 -14.56 -17.12 -1.77
C PRO A 80 -13.84 -15.83 -2.14
N ILE A 81 -13.83 -15.47 -3.42
CA ILE A 81 -13.09 -14.30 -3.93
C ILE A 81 -13.59 -13.00 -3.31
N GLU A 82 -14.87 -12.96 -2.92
CA GLU A 82 -15.55 -11.88 -2.24
C GLU A 82 -14.95 -11.61 -0.86
N GLU A 83 -14.60 -12.67 -0.12
CA GLU A 83 -13.93 -12.54 1.17
C GLU A 83 -12.53 -11.95 1.01
N ILE A 84 -11.74 -12.47 0.06
CA ILE A 84 -10.40 -11.97 -0.24
C ILE A 84 -10.47 -10.50 -0.63
N THR A 85 -11.42 -10.17 -1.51
CA THR A 85 -11.63 -8.83 -2.03
C THR A 85 -12.02 -7.85 -0.92
N ARG A 86 -12.94 -8.24 -0.04
CA ARG A 86 -13.37 -7.43 1.09
C ARG A 86 -12.23 -7.18 2.07
N GLU A 87 -11.43 -8.22 2.37
CA GLU A 87 -10.23 -8.09 3.20
C GLU A 87 -9.19 -7.18 2.56
N TYR A 88 -8.97 -7.31 1.25
CA TYR A 88 -8.05 -6.48 0.49
C TYR A 88 -8.48 -5.01 0.52
N ILE A 89 -9.73 -4.70 0.18
CA ILE A 89 -10.27 -3.32 0.20
C ILE A 89 -10.19 -2.74 1.61
N LYS A 90 -10.65 -3.47 2.64
CA LYS A 90 -10.58 -3.03 4.03
C LYS A 90 -9.13 -2.74 4.43
N GLY A 91 -8.23 -3.67 4.13
CA GLY A 91 -6.82 -3.56 4.45
C GLY A 91 -6.16 -2.37 3.76
N PHE A 92 -6.37 -2.21 2.45
CA PHE A 92 -5.84 -1.09 1.66
C PHE A 92 -6.38 0.25 2.16
N TRP A 93 -7.68 0.32 2.49
CA TRP A 93 -8.33 1.53 3.00
C TRP A 93 -7.75 1.98 4.34
N GLU A 94 -7.49 1.03 5.24
CA GLU A 94 -6.90 1.28 6.55
C GLU A 94 -5.41 1.59 6.47
N LEU A 95 -4.67 0.87 5.62
CA LEU A 95 -3.24 1.05 5.36
C LEU A 95 -2.94 2.47 4.87
N TYR A 96 -3.82 3.02 4.03
CA TYR A 96 -3.67 4.37 3.47
C TYR A 96 -4.69 5.37 4.02
N ASP A 97 -5.24 5.13 5.23
CA ASP A 97 -5.89 6.20 5.97
C ASP A 97 -4.87 7.32 6.25
N PRO A 98 -5.22 8.60 6.01
CA PRO A 98 -4.30 9.70 6.19
C PRO A 98 -3.63 9.74 7.58
N GLN A 99 -4.38 9.43 8.64
CA GLN A 99 -3.87 9.48 10.01
C GLN A 99 -2.96 8.27 10.27
N ASN A 100 -3.39 7.05 9.91
CA ASN A 100 -2.57 5.85 10.05
C ASN A 100 -1.24 5.94 9.29
N PHE A 101 -1.27 6.47 8.06
CA PHE A 101 -0.08 6.65 7.23
C PHE A 101 0.87 7.69 7.84
N LEU A 102 0.33 8.82 8.29
CA LEU A 102 1.11 9.87 8.94
C LEU A 102 1.77 9.38 10.23
N ASP A 103 1.01 8.68 11.08
CA ASP A 103 1.49 8.14 12.35
C ASP A 103 2.64 7.14 12.15
N ARG A 104 2.45 6.13 11.31
CA ARG A 104 3.50 5.13 11.08
C ARG A 104 4.75 5.75 10.45
N THR A 105 4.57 6.73 9.56
CA THR A 105 5.68 7.43 8.91
C THR A 105 6.46 8.25 9.92
N TYR A 106 5.78 9.03 10.77
CA TYR A 106 6.43 9.76 11.84
C TYR A 106 7.20 8.84 12.79
N GLN A 107 6.58 7.74 13.23
CA GLN A 107 7.24 6.77 14.12
C GLN A 107 8.49 6.16 13.48
N HIS A 108 8.41 5.78 12.21
CA HIS A 108 9.55 5.25 11.46
C HIS A 108 10.73 6.23 11.47
N TYR A 109 10.47 7.48 11.10
CA TYR A 109 11.52 8.49 10.97
C TYR A 109 12.05 8.98 12.32
N ARG A 110 11.24 8.93 13.37
CA ARG A 110 11.70 9.13 14.75
C ARG A 110 12.71 8.05 15.16
N ILE A 111 12.38 6.78 14.93
CA ILE A 111 13.29 5.65 15.15
C ILE A 111 14.56 5.82 14.30
N LEU A 112 14.41 6.14 13.02
CA LEU A 112 15.52 6.31 12.08
C LEU A 112 16.48 7.43 12.54
N GLY A 113 15.93 8.56 12.99
CA GLY A 113 16.68 9.71 13.48
C GLY A 113 17.52 9.44 14.73
N THR A 114 17.19 8.40 15.51
CA THR A 114 17.99 7.96 16.67
C THR A 114 19.14 7.02 16.30
N ALA A 115 19.24 6.55 15.07
CA ALA A 115 20.28 5.59 14.71
C ALA A 115 21.69 6.23 14.74
N PRO A 116 22.73 5.49 15.18
CA PRO A 116 24.07 6.05 15.36
C PRO A 116 24.68 6.67 14.09
N CYS A 117 24.33 6.16 12.91
CA CYS A 117 24.79 6.71 11.63
C CYS A 117 24.28 8.14 11.39
N TYR A 118 23.04 8.45 11.77
CA TYR A 118 22.47 9.80 11.66
C TYR A 118 22.95 10.71 12.80
N GLN A 119 23.15 10.18 14.01
CA GLN A 119 23.70 10.95 15.12
C GLN A 119 25.16 11.38 14.88
N LYS A 120 26.01 10.48 14.34
CA LYS A 120 27.39 10.80 13.96
C LYS A 120 27.45 11.86 12.84
N ARG A 121 26.46 11.90 11.95
CA ARG A 121 26.32 12.94 10.92
C ARG A 121 26.00 14.30 11.53
N LYS A 122 25.08 14.36 12.50
CA LYS A 122 24.76 15.55 13.29
C LYS A 122 25.99 16.12 14.02
N GLN A 123 26.82 15.25 14.60
CA GLN A 123 28.05 15.63 15.30
C GLN A 123 29.15 16.15 14.35
N LYS A 124 29.25 15.60 13.13
CA LYS A 124 30.23 16.03 12.11
C LYS A 124 29.79 17.26 11.31
N ALA A 125 28.50 17.58 11.27
CA ALA A 125 27.96 18.78 10.64
C ALA A 125 28.27 20.02 11.50
N LYS A 126 29.45 20.63 11.32
CA LYS A 126 29.73 21.95 11.89
C LYS A 126 28.68 22.97 11.38
N PRO A 127 28.08 23.81 12.25
CA PRO A 127 26.98 24.72 11.88
C PRO A 127 27.31 25.62 10.68
N ALA A 128 28.57 26.07 10.56
CA ALA A 128 29.04 26.95 9.49
C ALA A 128 29.12 26.33 8.07
N LYS A 129 29.00 24.99 7.92
CA LYS A 129 29.07 24.34 6.59
C LYS A 129 27.70 24.04 5.97
N PHE A 130 26.61 24.09 6.74
CA PHE A 130 25.26 23.87 6.22
C PHE A 130 24.79 25.09 5.39
N GLU A 131 25.07 26.30 5.88
CA GLU A 131 24.78 27.56 5.17
C GLU A 131 25.49 27.64 3.80
N LYS A 132 26.78 27.28 3.75
CA LYS A 132 27.55 27.26 2.49
C LYS A 132 27.09 26.17 1.49
N LYS A 133 26.45 25.10 1.95
CA LYS A 133 25.97 24.00 1.07
C LYS A 133 24.57 24.24 0.52
N LEU A 134 23.75 25.03 1.24
CA LEU A 134 22.48 25.56 0.74
C LEU A 134 22.69 26.73 -0.23
N ALA A 135 23.73 27.54 -0.01
CA ALA A 135 24.06 28.70 -0.85
C ALA A 135 24.56 28.36 -2.27
N GLY A 136 24.94 27.11 -2.54
CA GLY A 136 25.54 26.70 -3.83
C GLY A 136 24.71 25.74 -4.68
N LYS A 137 23.54 25.30 -4.20
CA LYS A 137 22.61 24.48 -5.00
C LYS A 137 21.33 25.28 -5.21
N PRO A 138 20.89 25.52 -6.47
CA PRO A 138 19.60 26.15 -6.68
C PRO A 138 18.56 25.28 -5.98
N ILE A 139 17.78 25.89 -5.10
CA ILE A 139 16.61 25.23 -4.55
C ILE A 139 15.71 24.97 -5.74
N ASP A 140 15.56 23.69 -6.08
CA ASP A 140 14.73 23.28 -7.18
C ASP A 140 13.29 23.78 -6.95
N LEU A 141 12.81 24.62 -7.86
CA LEU A 141 11.49 25.23 -7.79
C LEU A 141 10.39 24.16 -7.69
N GLN A 142 10.60 23.01 -8.32
CA GLN A 142 9.70 21.86 -8.23
C GLN A 142 9.63 21.30 -6.79
N SER A 143 10.77 21.20 -6.11
CA SER A 143 10.83 20.77 -4.71
C SER A 143 10.14 21.77 -3.76
N LEU A 144 10.29 23.08 -3.96
CA LEU A 144 9.56 24.10 -3.19
C LEU A 144 8.05 24.05 -3.45
N ARG A 145 7.66 23.89 -4.71
CA ARG A 145 6.25 23.73 -5.09
C ARG A 145 5.64 22.48 -4.47
N ALA A 146 6.34 21.35 -4.52
CA ALA A 146 5.92 20.10 -3.89
C ALA A 146 5.76 20.26 -2.37
N LEU A 147 6.70 20.93 -1.70
CA LEU A 147 6.62 21.24 -0.29
C LEU A 147 5.40 22.13 0.02
N GLY A 148 5.17 23.18 -0.76
CA GLY A 148 4.00 24.05 -0.60
C GLY A 148 2.68 23.29 -0.74
N ILE A 149 2.57 22.41 -1.74
CA ILE A 149 1.40 21.54 -1.93
C ILE A 149 1.21 20.60 -0.74
N LEU A 150 2.29 20.00 -0.24
CA LEU A 150 2.25 19.12 0.93
C LEU A 150 1.77 19.85 2.18
N LEU A 151 2.35 21.03 2.48
CA LEU A 151 1.96 21.85 3.62
C LEU A 151 0.50 22.29 3.53
N TRP A 152 0.03 22.63 2.34
CA TRP A 152 -1.39 22.95 2.12
C TRP A 152 -2.30 21.74 2.32
N ARG A 153 -1.99 20.62 1.65
CA ARG A 153 -2.84 19.41 1.68
C ARG A 153 -2.88 18.82 3.08
N GLN A 154 -1.73 18.52 3.70
CA GLN A 154 -1.69 17.89 5.01
C GLN A 154 -1.89 18.85 6.16
N GLY A 155 -1.39 20.08 6.04
CA GLY A 155 -1.43 21.08 7.12
C GLY A 155 -2.72 21.90 7.18
N ILE A 156 -3.52 21.97 6.11
CA ILE A 156 -4.74 22.80 6.08
C ILE A 156 -5.96 21.99 5.62
N LYS A 157 -5.90 21.35 4.45
CA LYS A 157 -7.07 20.70 3.82
C LYS A 157 -7.54 19.42 4.55
N ARG A 158 -6.61 18.60 5.05
CA ARG A 158 -6.91 17.27 5.61
C ARG A 158 -7.24 17.32 7.10
N LYS A 159 -7.94 16.27 7.57
CA LYS A 159 -8.21 16.02 9.00
C LYS A 159 -6.94 15.91 9.85
N THR A 160 -5.82 15.56 9.23
CA THR A 160 -4.51 15.34 9.87
C THR A 160 -3.76 16.62 10.23
N ARG A 161 -4.31 17.81 9.95
CA ARG A 161 -3.65 19.12 10.12
C ARG A 161 -2.92 19.31 11.44
N PHE A 162 -3.60 19.07 12.57
CA PHE A 162 -3.01 19.28 13.90
C PHE A 162 -1.88 18.28 14.16
N THR A 163 -2.11 17.00 13.85
CA THR A 163 -1.09 15.95 13.95
C THR A 163 0.12 16.25 13.07
N PHE A 164 -0.11 16.72 11.85
CA PHE A 164 0.94 17.04 10.88
C PHE A 164 1.84 18.16 11.40
N TRP A 165 1.27 19.28 11.84
CA TRP A 165 2.05 20.39 12.39
C TRP A 165 2.80 20.00 13.66
N TRP A 166 2.17 19.20 14.53
CA TRP A 166 2.82 18.67 15.73
C TRP A 166 4.02 17.79 15.38
N TYR A 167 3.85 16.81 14.49
CA TYR A 167 4.94 15.94 14.04
C TYR A 167 6.03 16.72 13.31
N LEU A 168 5.66 17.68 12.47
CA LEU A 168 6.63 18.53 11.77
C LEU A 168 7.50 19.31 12.75
N LEU A 169 6.89 19.93 13.76
CA LEU A 169 7.61 20.65 14.81
C LEU A 169 8.55 19.72 15.58
N GLN A 170 8.06 18.54 16.00
CA GLN A 170 8.87 17.54 16.70
C GLN A 170 10.07 17.07 15.86
N MET A 171 9.86 16.85 14.55
CA MET A 171 10.92 16.46 13.62
C MET A 171 11.94 17.59 13.39
N LEU A 172 11.48 18.85 13.31
CA LEU A 172 12.35 20.03 13.17
C LEU A 172 13.22 20.27 14.41
N LEU A 173 12.71 20.00 15.61
CA LEU A 173 13.44 20.19 16.86
C LEU A 173 14.40 19.05 17.12
N HIS A 174 13.98 17.80 16.94
CA HIS A 174 14.74 16.64 17.40
C HIS A 174 15.45 15.84 16.29
N HIS A 175 14.98 15.89 15.04
CA HIS A 175 15.38 14.96 13.98
C HIS A 175 15.63 15.63 12.60
N ARG A 176 16.31 16.79 12.59
CA ARG A 176 16.59 17.60 11.37
C ARG A 176 17.25 16.83 10.22
N GLU A 177 18.07 15.81 10.50
CA GLU A 177 18.79 15.04 9.48
C GLU A 177 17.86 14.17 8.60
N VAL A 178 16.71 13.76 9.13
CA VAL A 178 15.79 12.84 8.47
C VAL A 178 14.47 13.51 8.04
N ILE A 179 14.28 14.79 8.36
CA ILE A 179 13.04 15.52 8.08
C ILE A 179 12.73 15.59 6.57
N LEU A 180 13.74 15.78 5.73
CA LEU A 180 13.53 15.81 4.28
C LEU A 180 13.02 14.47 3.77
N SER A 181 13.58 13.36 4.27
CA SER A 181 13.11 12.02 3.92
C SER A 181 11.68 11.76 4.43
N TYR A 182 11.37 12.21 5.65
CA TYR A 182 10.02 12.16 6.21
C TYR A 182 9.01 12.91 5.33
N LEU A 183 9.32 14.15 4.94
CA LEU A 183 8.46 14.98 4.07
C LEU A 183 8.29 14.37 2.68
N THR A 184 9.35 13.81 2.09
CA THR A 184 9.27 13.09 0.81
C THR A 184 8.29 11.92 0.88
N VAL A 185 8.34 11.12 1.95
CA VAL A 185 7.39 10.01 2.13
C VAL A 185 5.97 10.52 2.38
N CYS A 186 5.79 11.60 3.13
CA CYS A 186 4.48 12.22 3.31
C CYS A 186 3.90 12.71 1.97
N ALA A 187 4.74 13.29 1.09
CA ALA A 187 4.33 13.69 -0.25
C ALA A 187 3.89 12.49 -1.10
N HIS A 188 4.63 11.37 -1.10
CA HIS A 188 4.19 10.14 -1.75
C HIS A 188 2.89 9.59 -1.16
N GLY A 189 2.70 9.74 0.16
CA GLY A 189 1.46 9.38 0.86
C GLY A 189 0.21 10.04 0.29
N GLU A 190 0.30 11.29 -0.20
CA GLU A 190 -0.85 11.96 -0.81
C GLU A 190 -1.37 11.24 -2.05
N HIS A 191 -0.48 10.70 -2.88
CA HIS A 191 -0.88 9.87 -4.02
C HIS A 191 -1.64 8.64 -3.53
N PHE A 192 -1.14 7.93 -2.52
CA PHE A 192 -1.79 6.72 -2.01
C PHE A 192 -3.17 6.98 -1.37
N ILE A 193 -3.34 8.12 -0.70
CA ILE A 193 -4.62 8.52 -0.08
C ILE A 193 -5.71 8.73 -1.13
N GLU A 194 -5.36 9.24 -2.31
CA GLU A 194 -6.29 9.38 -3.44
C GLU A 194 -6.44 8.04 -4.16
N TYR A 195 -5.33 7.36 -4.43
CA TYR A 195 -5.27 6.08 -5.13
C TYR A 195 -6.10 4.97 -4.46
N ARG A 196 -6.22 4.96 -3.12
CA ARG A 196 -7.07 3.98 -2.42
C ARG A 196 -8.54 4.02 -2.85
N GLY A 197 -9.04 5.19 -3.26
CA GLY A 197 -10.40 5.33 -3.79
C GLY A 197 -10.54 4.64 -5.14
N LEU A 198 -9.57 4.85 -6.02
CA LEU A 198 -9.51 4.22 -7.34
C LEU A 198 -9.33 2.70 -7.25
N VAL A 199 -8.46 2.23 -6.35
CA VAL A 199 -8.30 0.78 -6.08
C VAL A 199 -9.62 0.17 -5.63
N LYS A 200 -10.30 0.80 -4.66
CA LYS A 200 -11.60 0.31 -4.19
C LYS A 200 -12.61 0.21 -5.34
N GLN A 201 -12.79 1.28 -6.11
CA GLN A 201 -13.74 1.32 -7.22
C GLN A 201 -13.45 0.26 -8.30
N ASN A 202 -12.19 0.16 -8.74
CA ASN A 202 -11.80 -0.78 -9.79
C ASN A 202 -11.97 -2.23 -9.35
N ILE A 203 -11.64 -2.55 -8.10
CA ILE A 203 -11.79 -3.89 -7.56
C ILE A 203 -13.26 -4.25 -7.34
N GLU A 204 -14.08 -3.33 -6.83
CA GLU A 204 -15.53 -3.55 -6.69
C GLU A 204 -16.19 -3.78 -8.06
N GLN A 205 -15.78 -3.03 -9.09
CA GLN A 205 -16.28 -3.22 -10.45
C GLN A 205 -15.87 -4.59 -11.03
N GLN A 206 -14.60 -4.98 -10.89
CA GLN A 206 -14.12 -6.29 -11.34
C GLN A 206 -14.78 -7.44 -10.59
N LEU A 207 -15.06 -7.28 -9.29
CA LEU A 207 -15.78 -8.28 -8.53
C LEU A 207 -17.22 -8.43 -9.02
N ALA A 208 -17.92 -7.32 -9.29
CA ALA A 208 -19.28 -7.37 -9.84
C ALA A 208 -19.32 -8.09 -11.21
N GLN A 209 -18.33 -7.83 -12.07
CA GLN A 209 -18.18 -8.53 -13.35
C GLN A 209 -17.92 -10.03 -13.14
N TYR A 210 -17.01 -10.38 -12.23
CA TYR A 210 -16.72 -11.77 -11.87
C TYR A 210 -17.99 -12.51 -11.47
N LEU A 211 -18.79 -11.94 -10.57
CA LEU A 211 -20.00 -12.58 -10.06
C LEU A 211 -21.08 -12.73 -11.14
N ALA A 212 -21.21 -11.75 -12.04
CA ALA A 212 -22.11 -11.85 -13.18
C ALA A 212 -21.71 -12.98 -14.14
N GLU A 213 -20.41 -13.16 -14.39
CA GLU A 213 -19.89 -14.27 -15.20
C GLU A 213 -20.14 -15.64 -14.56
N GLU A 214 -20.01 -15.76 -13.23
CA GLU A 214 -20.28 -17.02 -12.54
C GLU A 214 -21.78 -17.35 -12.58
N ALA A 215 -22.66 -16.38 -12.31
CA ALA A 215 -24.11 -16.59 -12.41
C ALA A 215 -24.55 -17.00 -13.83
N ALA A 216 -23.97 -16.37 -14.87
CA ALA A 216 -24.27 -16.74 -16.25
C ALA A 216 -23.83 -18.18 -16.60
N LYS A 217 -22.72 -18.66 -16.03
CA LYS A 217 -22.28 -20.06 -16.23
C LYS A 217 -23.25 -21.04 -15.56
N GLU A 218 -23.70 -20.73 -14.34
CA GLU A 218 -24.66 -21.56 -13.60
C GLU A 218 -25.98 -21.70 -14.38
N GLU A 219 -26.51 -20.63 -14.97
CA GLU A 219 -27.75 -20.67 -15.78
C GLU A 219 -27.61 -21.47 -17.09
N THR A 220 -26.42 -21.55 -17.66
CA THR A 220 -26.17 -22.30 -18.92
C THR A 220 -25.90 -23.78 -18.74
N THR A 221 -25.83 -24.28 -17.50
CA THR A 221 -25.57 -25.69 -17.21
C THR A 221 -26.90 -26.45 -17.23
N PRO A 222 -27.15 -27.37 -18.20
CA PRO A 222 -28.39 -28.12 -18.24
C PRO A 222 -28.53 -28.99 -16.97
N PRO A 223 -29.76 -29.20 -16.45
CA PRO A 223 -29.99 -30.03 -15.28
C PRO A 223 -29.44 -31.44 -15.52
N ASP A 224 -28.86 -32.03 -14.46
CA ASP A 224 -28.29 -33.37 -14.51
C ASP A 224 -29.32 -34.36 -15.09
N PRO A 225 -28.95 -35.22 -16.06
CA PRO A 225 -29.87 -36.18 -16.67
C PRO A 225 -30.46 -37.21 -15.69
N ILE A 226 -30.03 -37.22 -14.42
CA ILE A 226 -30.55 -38.07 -13.36
C ILE A 226 -31.89 -37.53 -12.81
N GLU A 227 -32.13 -36.22 -12.82
CA GLU A 227 -33.42 -35.66 -12.35
C GLU A 227 -34.55 -35.79 -13.39
N ALA A 228 -34.21 -35.94 -14.67
CA ALA A 228 -35.20 -36.08 -15.76
C ALA A 228 -35.87 -37.47 -15.83
N ILE A 229 -35.40 -38.46 -15.07
CA ILE A 229 -35.93 -39.84 -15.07
C ILE A 229 -36.84 -40.09 -13.85
N ALA A 230 -36.92 -39.13 -12.92
CA ALA A 230 -37.70 -39.24 -11.68
C ALA A 230 -39.02 -38.44 -11.67
N GLY A 231 -39.44 -37.88 -12.82
CA GLY A 231 -40.68 -37.10 -12.98
C GLY A 231 -41.75 -37.81 -13.80
#